data_AF-A0A973IT13-F1
#
_entry.id   AF-A0A973IT13-F1
#
_cell.length_a   1.000
_cell.length_b   1.000
_cell.length_c   1.000
_cell.angle_alpha   90.00
_cell.angle_beta   90.00
_cell.angle_gamma   90.00
#
_symmetry.space_group_name_H-M   'P 1'
#
loop_
_entity.id
_entity.type
_entity.pdbx_description
1 polymer ?
#
loop_
_entity_poly.entity_id
_entity_poly.type
_entity_poly.pdbx_seq_one_letter_code
_entity_poly.pdbx_strand_id
1 'polypeptide(L)'
;MAFKEQKLREYETQNALMLIEILNLEPGKANMEVGPNALLTDLKRKYYVLQQELIGIRTAIEHLEKNKQARQIPAVIPEMEVHGRAITAFKNKVAQLQIQLNEMKSQFTPEFTPLKQAEIELNYNIKSLREELERTLQAHEITAQTMEARLQELDREIVALEESIRLTANERSTYESLKREYSLARDAYISARNQMEQARLAHSLNQEQQNLVLMDHPVVPQKPYQPNRPLLLLLGLFSAILLSIASVLTLDHFDHTIKKPEDIEDFTGLRVLGSIPRIG
;
A
#
# COMPACT_ATOMS: atom_id res chain seq x y z
N MET A 1 13.86 -4.12 1.31
CA MET A 1 13.24 -3.99 2.64
C MET A 1 13.15 -2.53 3.08
N ALA A 2 14.28 -1.81 3.27
CA ALA A 2 14.31 -0.43 3.78
C ALA A 2 13.38 0.56 3.06
N PHE A 3 13.31 0.53 1.73
CA PHE A 3 12.40 1.39 0.96
C PHE A 3 10.92 1.16 1.28
N LYS A 4 10.50 -0.10 1.44
CA LYS A 4 9.11 -0.44 1.78
C LYS A 4 8.79 -0.09 3.23
N GLU A 5 9.76 -0.25 4.12
CA GLU A 5 9.65 0.19 5.51
C GLU A 5 9.48 1.71 5.61
N GLN A 6 10.29 2.46 4.86
CA GLN A 6 10.20 3.92 4.81
C GLN A 6 8.82 4.35 4.29
N LYS A 7 8.31 3.73 3.22
CA LYS A 7 6.95 4.00 2.73
C LYS A 7 5.88 3.71 3.78
N LEU A 8 5.97 2.58 4.48
CA LEU A 8 5.02 2.25 5.55
C LEU A 8 5.04 3.27 6.67
N ARG A 9 6.24 3.63 7.15
CA ARG A 9 6.41 4.64 8.21
C ARG A 9 5.93 6.01 7.76
N GLU A 10 6.25 6.42 6.54
CA GLU A 10 5.79 7.69 5.98
C GLU A 10 4.27 7.75 5.93
N TYR A 11 3.61 6.69 5.45
CA TYR A 11 2.17 6.56 5.47
C TYR A 11 1.59 6.60 6.90
N GLU A 12 2.18 5.87 7.85
CA GLU A 12 1.78 5.90 9.27
C GLU A 12 1.91 7.30 9.89
N THR A 13 2.98 8.03 9.55
CA THR A 13 3.20 9.39 10.05
C THR A 13 2.26 10.42 9.43
N GLN A 14 1.98 10.32 8.12
CA GLN A 14 1.07 11.23 7.42
C GLN A 14 -0.38 11.02 7.84
N ASN A 15 -0.77 9.77 8.11
CA ASN A 15 -2.15 9.36 8.39
C ASN A 15 -2.37 8.94 9.85
N ALA A 16 -1.56 9.45 10.79
CA ALA A 16 -1.57 9.00 12.19
C ALA A 16 -2.95 9.08 12.87
N LEU A 17 -3.71 10.17 12.63
CA LEU A 17 -5.06 10.35 13.18
C LEU A 17 -6.06 9.34 12.59
N MET A 18 -6.00 9.13 11.28
CA MET A 18 -6.85 8.19 10.57
C MET A 18 -6.51 6.74 10.93
N LEU A 19 -5.25 6.45 11.25
CA LEU A 19 -4.82 5.13 11.73
C LEU A 19 -5.53 4.72 13.02
N ILE A 20 -5.80 5.68 13.93
CA ILE A 20 -6.56 5.44 15.15
C ILE A 20 -7.99 4.97 14.80
N GLU A 21 -8.61 5.61 13.81
CA GLU A 21 -9.95 5.27 13.34
C GLU A 21 -9.97 3.91 12.63
N ILE A 22 -8.96 3.61 11.81
CA ILE A 22 -8.75 2.30 11.16
C ILE A 22 -8.59 1.18 12.20
N LEU A 23 -7.80 1.42 13.26
CA LEU A 23 -7.56 0.45 14.33
C LEU A 23 -8.81 0.20 15.18
N ASN A 24 -9.68 1.19 15.32
CA ASN A 24 -10.98 1.05 15.99
C ASN A 24 -11.99 0.23 15.15
N LEU A 25 -11.75 0.05 13.84
CA LEU A 25 -12.54 -0.81 12.95
C LEU A 25 -12.05 -2.28 12.94
N GLU A 26 -11.05 -2.66 13.73
CA GLU A 26 -10.60 -4.05 13.82
C GLU A 26 -11.61 -4.94 14.57
N PRO A 27 -12.05 -6.07 13.99
CA PRO A 27 -12.95 -6.99 14.67
C PRO A 27 -12.28 -7.58 15.92
N GLY A 28 -12.93 -7.44 17.09
CA GLY A 28 -12.50 -8.07 18.35
C GLY A 28 -11.83 -7.17 19.38
N LYS A 29 -11.61 -5.87 19.10
CA LYS A 29 -11.21 -4.90 20.13
C LYS A 29 -12.46 -4.33 20.81
N ALA A 30 -12.55 -4.48 22.13
CA ALA A 30 -13.71 -4.21 22.98
C ALA A 30 -14.15 -2.73 23.09
N ASN A 31 -13.64 -1.84 22.24
CA ASN A 31 -14.07 -0.45 22.16
C ASN A 31 -15.30 -0.35 21.25
N MET A 32 -16.35 -1.11 21.57
CA MET A 32 -17.63 -1.08 20.87
C MET A 32 -18.52 0.04 21.43
N GLU A 33 -18.07 1.28 21.32
CA GLU A 33 -19.01 2.40 21.24
C GLU A 33 -19.50 2.42 19.78
N VAL A 34 -20.58 1.65 19.52
CA VAL A 34 -21.38 1.64 18.28
C VAL A 34 -20.58 2.02 17.02
N GLY A 35 -19.87 1.05 16.42
CA GLY A 35 -19.02 1.32 15.25
C GLY A 35 -19.74 2.06 14.11
N PRO A 36 -19.02 2.71 13.18
CA PRO A 36 -19.59 3.63 12.19
C PRO A 36 -20.79 3.08 11.39
N ASN A 37 -20.76 1.78 11.03
CA ASN A 37 -21.87 1.12 10.34
C ASN A 37 -23.14 0.99 11.20
N ALA A 38 -22.99 0.79 12.51
CA ALA A 38 -24.11 0.73 13.43
C ALA A 38 -24.71 2.12 13.66
N LEU A 39 -23.88 3.16 13.74
CA LEU A 39 -24.32 4.56 13.78
C LEU A 39 -25.06 4.95 12.49
N LEU A 40 -24.53 4.56 11.33
CA LEU A 40 -25.18 4.75 10.03
C LEU A 40 -26.55 4.05 9.98
N THR A 41 -26.64 2.83 10.49
CA THR A 41 -27.90 2.08 10.57
C THR A 41 -28.91 2.79 11.47
N ASP A 42 -28.46 3.34 12.60
CA ASP A 42 -29.32 4.09 13.51
C ASP A 42 -29.81 5.42 12.90
N LEU A 43 -28.93 6.17 12.23
CA LEU A 43 -29.31 7.38 11.50
C LEU A 43 -30.32 7.10 10.40
N LYS A 44 -30.10 6.06 9.58
CA LYS A 44 -31.05 5.63 8.55
C LYS A 44 -32.39 5.23 9.15
N ARG A 45 -32.39 4.51 10.27
CA ARG A 45 -33.62 4.17 11.00
C ARG A 45 -34.38 5.43 11.42
N LYS A 46 -33.69 6.40 12.05
CA LYS A 46 -34.28 7.68 12.46
C LYS A 46 -34.84 8.46 11.26
N TYR A 47 -34.11 8.48 10.14
CA TYR A 47 -34.56 9.08 8.89
C TYR A 47 -35.87 8.46 8.40
N TYR A 48 -35.95 7.12 8.30
CA TYR A 48 -37.16 6.45 7.82
C TYR A 48 -38.36 6.65 8.74
N VAL A 49 -38.17 6.62 10.06
CA VAL A 49 -39.24 6.89 11.02
C VAL A 49 -39.78 8.31 10.84
N LEU A 50 -38.90 9.30 10.79
CA LEU A 50 -39.27 10.70 10.60
C LEU A 50 -39.93 10.95 9.23
N GLN A 51 -39.46 10.26 8.19
CA GLN A 51 -40.06 10.31 6.86
C GLN A 51 -41.48 9.77 6.86
N GLN A 52 -41.73 8.65 7.56
CA GLN A 52 -43.05 8.08 7.71
C GLN A 52 -44.00 9.01 8.50
N GLU A 53 -43.49 9.64 9.57
CA GLU A 53 -44.25 10.65 10.33
C GLU A 53 -44.61 11.86 9.47
N LEU A 54 -43.68 12.38 8.67
CA LEU A 54 -43.93 13.49 7.74
C LEU A 54 -45.02 13.15 6.72
N ILE A 55 -45.01 11.93 6.17
CA ILE A 55 -46.07 11.46 5.26
C ILE A 55 -47.43 11.47 5.97
N GLY A 56 -47.48 11.00 7.21
CA GLY A 56 -48.69 11.07 8.04
C GLY A 56 -49.20 12.50 8.25
N ILE A 57 -48.31 13.45 8.54
CA ILE A 57 -48.70 14.86 8.70
C ILE A 57 -49.14 15.48 7.36
N ARG A 58 -48.45 15.19 6.26
CA ARG A 58 -48.79 15.71 4.92
C ARG A 58 -50.16 15.23 4.46
N THR A 59 -50.49 13.96 4.69
CA THR A 59 -51.83 13.43 4.40
C THR A 59 -52.91 14.08 5.28
N ALA A 60 -52.62 14.31 6.57
CA ALA A 60 -53.52 15.06 7.45
C ALA A 60 -53.77 16.50 6.95
N ILE A 61 -52.73 17.21 6.50
CA ILE A 61 -52.85 18.55 5.90
C ILE A 61 -53.75 18.50 4.66
N GLU A 62 -53.52 17.56 3.74
CA GLU A 62 -54.33 17.40 2.52
C GLU A 62 -55.81 17.18 2.85
N HIS A 63 -56.11 16.35 3.85
CA HIS A 63 -57.47 16.13 4.32
C HIS A 63 -58.11 17.39 4.91
N LEU A 64 -57.37 18.15 5.71
CA LEU A 64 -57.85 19.42 6.29
C LEU A 64 -58.09 20.49 5.21
N GLU A 65 -57.21 20.61 4.22
CA GLU A 65 -57.37 21.51 3.08
C GLU A 65 -58.62 21.19 2.26
N LYS A 66 -58.84 19.92 1.95
CA LYS A 66 -60.03 19.45 1.23
C LYS A 66 -61.32 19.81 1.98
N ASN A 67 -61.31 19.66 3.31
CA ASN A 67 -62.44 20.05 4.16
C ASN A 67 -62.66 21.57 4.21
N LYS A 68 -61.58 22.38 4.19
CA LYS A 68 -61.67 23.85 4.10
C LYS A 68 -62.31 24.31 2.78
N GLN A 69 -62.00 23.64 1.67
CA GLN A 69 -62.48 23.99 0.33
C GLN A 69 -63.93 23.59 0.06
N ALA A 70 -64.49 22.66 0.83
CA ALA A 70 -65.89 22.28 0.72
C ALA A 70 -66.79 23.49 1.06
N ARG A 71 -67.34 24.15 0.02
CA ARG A 71 -68.16 25.38 0.12
C ARG A 71 -69.40 25.23 1.01
N GLN A 72 -69.90 24.02 1.15
CA GLN A 72 -70.84 23.63 2.20
C GLN A 72 -70.03 22.80 3.18
N ILE A 73 -69.91 23.21 4.43
CA ILE A 73 -69.45 22.30 5.50
C ILE A 73 -70.48 21.17 5.48
N PRO A 74 -70.13 19.96 4.99
CA PRO A 74 -71.12 18.92 4.83
C PRO A 74 -71.70 18.61 6.21
N ALA A 75 -73.03 18.56 6.32
CA ALA A 75 -73.71 18.08 7.53
C ALA A 75 -73.27 16.64 7.90
N VAL A 76 -72.63 15.94 6.96
CA VAL A 76 -71.98 14.64 7.14
C VAL A 76 -70.60 14.69 6.50
N ILE A 77 -69.56 15.05 7.28
CA ILE A 77 -68.18 14.71 6.92
C ILE A 77 -67.95 13.31 7.50
N PRO A 78 -67.62 12.29 6.68
CA PRO A 78 -67.25 10.97 7.17
C PRO A 78 -66.20 11.10 8.28
N GLU A 79 -66.31 10.28 9.31
CA GLU A 79 -65.36 10.24 10.43
C GLU A 79 -63.93 10.31 9.90
N MET A 80 -63.26 11.43 10.16
CA MET A 80 -61.85 11.62 9.91
C MET A 80 -61.17 11.61 11.26
N GLU A 81 -60.20 10.70 11.35
CA GLU A 81 -59.49 10.33 12.56
C GLU A 81 -58.97 11.57 13.33
N VAL A 82 -59.55 11.75 14.52
CA VAL A 82 -58.88 12.09 15.78
C VAL A 82 -58.18 13.46 15.92
N HIS A 83 -58.08 14.31 14.90
CA HIS A 83 -57.24 15.51 15.06
C HIS A 83 -58.06 16.78 15.35
N GLY A 84 -58.12 17.08 16.66
CA GLY A 84 -58.68 18.29 17.24
C GLY A 84 -60.00 18.05 17.98
N ARG A 85 -59.96 17.84 19.31
CA ARG A 85 -61.16 17.75 20.16
C ARG A 85 -62.11 18.95 19.94
N ALA A 86 -61.53 20.13 19.70
CA ALA A 86 -62.26 21.35 19.38
C ALA A 86 -62.92 21.29 17.99
N ILE A 87 -62.21 20.84 16.95
CA ILE A 87 -62.76 20.64 15.60
C ILE A 87 -63.93 19.67 15.64
N THR A 88 -63.80 18.54 16.33
CA THR A 88 -64.88 17.56 16.49
C THR A 88 -66.07 18.14 17.24
N ALA A 89 -65.84 18.89 18.32
CA ALA A 89 -66.90 19.53 19.11
C ALA A 89 -67.69 20.55 18.27
N PHE A 90 -67.00 21.46 17.56
CA PHE A 90 -67.65 22.44 16.70
C PHE A 90 -68.35 21.78 15.51
N LYS A 91 -67.75 20.74 14.90
CA LYS A 91 -68.38 19.94 13.84
C LYS A 91 -69.72 19.36 14.30
N ASN A 92 -69.73 18.69 15.45
CA ASN A 92 -70.94 18.07 15.98
C ASN A 92 -72.01 19.11 16.32
N LYS A 93 -71.60 20.24 16.90
CA LYS A 93 -72.51 21.36 17.23
C LYS A 93 -73.10 22.00 15.97
N VAL A 94 -72.29 22.21 14.92
CA VAL A 94 -72.74 22.70 13.60
C VAL A 94 -73.76 21.74 12.99
N ALA A 95 -73.46 20.43 12.95
CA ALA A 95 -74.38 19.43 12.43
C ALA A 95 -75.71 19.40 13.19
N GLN A 96 -75.66 19.46 14.53
CA GLN A 96 -76.86 19.50 15.38
C GLN A 96 -77.71 20.76 15.12
N LEU A 97 -77.09 21.94 15.08
CA LEU A 97 -77.78 23.20 14.79
C LEU A 97 -78.37 23.24 13.39
N GLN A 98 -77.70 22.62 12.40
CA GLN A 98 -78.20 22.52 11.04
C GLN A 98 -79.49 21.69 10.97
N ILE A 99 -79.53 20.56 11.68
CA ILE A 99 -80.72 19.68 11.77
C ILE A 99 -81.85 20.45 12.45
N GLN A 100 -81.58 21.07 13.60
CA GLN A 100 -82.56 21.89 14.34
C GLN A 100 -83.12 23.03 13.48
N LEU A 101 -82.27 23.74 12.74
CA LEU A 101 -82.71 24.80 11.84
C LEU A 101 -83.58 24.28 10.69
N ASN A 102 -83.27 23.11 10.11
CA ASN A 102 -84.09 22.51 9.06
C ASN A 102 -85.48 22.13 9.59
N GLU A 103 -85.56 21.56 10.80
CA GLU A 103 -86.83 21.25 11.46
C GLU A 103 -87.63 22.52 11.77
N MET A 104 -86.98 23.54 12.33
CA MET A 104 -87.62 24.82 12.65
C MET A 104 -88.11 25.55 11.39
N LYS A 105 -87.33 25.53 10.30
CA LYS A 105 -87.73 26.13 9.01
C LYS A 105 -88.93 25.42 8.38
N SER A 106 -89.12 24.13 8.66
CA SER A 106 -90.29 23.39 8.18
C SER A 106 -91.57 23.72 8.94
N GLN A 107 -91.48 24.27 10.15
CA GLN A 107 -92.63 24.47 11.06
C GLN A 107 -92.92 25.93 11.40
N PHE A 108 -91.95 26.84 11.27
CA PHE A 108 -92.06 28.24 11.69
C PHE A 108 -91.76 29.22 10.55
N THR A 109 -92.28 30.44 10.67
CA THR A 109 -92.00 31.53 9.72
C THR A 109 -90.60 32.11 9.93
N PRO A 110 -89.98 32.72 8.89
CA PRO A 110 -88.65 33.32 8.96
C PRO A 110 -88.47 34.42 10.03
N GLU A 111 -89.56 35.01 10.52
CA GLU A 111 -89.53 36.06 11.54
C GLU A 111 -89.51 35.54 12.98
N PHE A 112 -89.64 34.23 13.19
CA PHE A 112 -89.64 33.63 14.51
C PHE A 112 -88.30 33.86 15.25
N THR A 113 -88.32 34.56 16.38
CA THR A 113 -87.10 34.96 17.12
C THR A 113 -86.16 33.79 17.44
N PRO A 114 -86.65 32.62 17.91
CA PRO A 114 -85.77 31.46 18.14
C PRO A 114 -85.08 30.94 16.88
N LEU A 115 -85.71 31.06 15.69
CA LEU A 115 -85.08 30.67 14.42
C LEU A 115 -83.87 31.58 14.12
N LYS A 116 -84.04 32.90 14.26
CA LYS A 116 -82.94 33.88 14.08
C LYS A 116 -81.79 33.63 15.06
N GLN A 117 -82.10 33.30 16.32
CA GLN A 117 -81.09 32.98 17.33
C GLN A 117 -80.29 31.73 16.95
N ALA A 118 -80.97 30.67 16.51
CA ALA A 118 -80.30 29.45 16.05
C ALA A 118 -79.45 29.69 14.80
N GLU A 119 -79.85 30.59 13.88
CA GLU A 119 -79.02 30.99 12.74
C GLU A 119 -77.77 31.76 13.14
N ILE A 120 -77.87 32.66 14.13
CA ILE A 120 -76.70 33.37 14.69
C ILE A 120 -75.75 32.37 15.37
N GLU A 121 -76.29 31.44 16.16
CA GLU A 121 -75.50 30.40 16.84
C GLU A 121 -74.80 29.48 15.82
N LEU A 122 -75.49 29.09 14.76
CA LEU A 122 -74.89 28.30 13.66
C LEU A 122 -73.74 29.06 13.01
N ASN A 123 -73.96 30.32 12.62
CA ASN A 123 -72.93 31.14 11.98
C ASN A 123 -71.71 31.36 12.88
N TYR A 124 -71.92 31.55 14.18
CA TYR A 124 -70.84 31.63 15.16
C TYR A 124 -70.03 30.32 15.21
N ASN A 125 -70.69 29.17 15.37
CA ASN A 125 -70.00 27.87 15.43
C ASN A 125 -69.28 27.52 14.11
N ILE A 126 -69.85 27.89 12.95
CA ILE A 126 -69.18 27.76 11.64
C ILE A 126 -67.91 28.60 11.59
N LYS A 127 -67.96 29.85 12.08
CA LYS A 127 -66.79 30.73 12.12
C LYS A 127 -65.72 30.15 13.04
N SER A 128 -66.09 29.71 14.25
CA SER A 128 -65.16 29.08 15.20
C SER A 128 -64.55 27.78 14.66
N LEU A 129 -65.34 26.95 13.96
CA LEU A 129 -64.83 25.75 13.29
C LEU A 129 -63.77 26.09 12.23
N ARG A 130 -64.00 27.13 11.42
CA ARG A 130 -63.05 27.58 10.39
C ARG A 130 -61.76 28.11 11.00
N GLU A 131 -61.86 28.93 12.04
CA GLU A 131 -60.70 29.46 12.76
C GLU A 131 -59.87 28.33 13.40
N GLU A 132 -60.53 27.34 13.99
CA GLU A 132 -59.84 26.20 14.60
C GLU A 132 -59.17 25.29 13.57
N LEU A 133 -59.84 25.08 12.42
CA LEU A 133 -59.27 24.32 11.31
C LEU A 133 -58.05 25.03 10.71
N GLU A 134 -58.10 26.36 10.56
CA GLU A 134 -56.97 27.15 10.09
C GLU A 134 -55.78 27.13 11.06
N ARG A 135 -56.04 27.26 12.37
CA ARG A 135 -55.01 27.11 13.40
C ARG A 135 -54.34 25.73 13.37
N THR A 136 -55.16 24.68 13.26
CA THR A 136 -54.66 23.30 13.22
C THR A 136 -53.86 23.03 11.96
N LEU A 137 -54.31 23.53 10.82
CA LEU A 137 -53.59 23.43 9.54
C LEU A 137 -52.24 24.15 9.62
N GLN A 138 -52.21 25.39 10.12
CA GLN A 138 -50.96 26.13 10.30
C GLN A 138 -50.00 25.41 11.26
N ALA A 139 -50.50 24.83 12.35
CA ALA A 139 -49.68 24.05 13.28
C ALA A 139 -49.08 22.80 12.61
N HIS A 140 -49.86 22.09 11.79
CA HIS A 140 -49.36 20.95 11.02
C HIS A 140 -48.36 21.36 9.94
N GLU A 141 -48.57 22.48 9.25
CA GLU A 141 -47.60 23.01 8.27
C GLU A 141 -46.26 23.34 8.93
N ILE A 142 -46.28 24.01 10.09
CA ILE A 142 -45.06 24.30 10.86
C ILE A 142 -44.36 23.00 11.28
N THR A 143 -45.14 22.00 11.72
CA THR A 143 -44.61 20.69 12.11
C THR A 143 -43.97 19.98 10.91
N ALA A 144 -44.63 19.99 9.75
CA ALA A 144 -44.11 19.40 8.52
C ALA A 144 -42.81 20.08 8.07
N GLN A 145 -42.76 21.42 8.08
CA GLN A 145 -41.54 22.17 7.76
C GLN A 145 -40.38 21.84 8.72
N THR A 146 -40.68 21.69 10.02
CA THR A 146 -39.69 21.31 11.02
C THR A 146 -39.16 19.90 10.78
N MET A 147 -40.04 18.95 10.45
CA MET A 147 -39.66 17.58 10.10
C MET A 147 -38.85 17.52 8.80
N GLU A 148 -39.20 18.31 7.79
CA GLU A 148 -38.45 18.41 6.53
C GLU A 148 -37.04 18.94 6.75
N ALA A 149 -36.88 20.00 7.55
CA ALA A 149 -35.56 20.51 7.93
C ALA A 149 -34.75 19.46 8.68
N ARG A 150 -35.38 18.69 9.56
CA ARG A 150 -34.71 17.62 10.31
C ARG A 150 -34.33 16.42 9.43
N LEU A 151 -35.15 16.08 8.43
CA LEU A 151 -34.82 15.08 7.41
C LEU A 151 -33.62 15.51 6.57
N GLN A 152 -33.58 16.78 6.16
CA GLN A 152 -32.45 17.32 5.41
C GLN A 152 -31.15 17.27 6.24
N GLU A 153 -31.23 17.54 7.53
CA GLU A 153 -30.06 17.43 8.42
C GLU A 153 -29.61 15.98 8.58
N LEU A 154 -30.54 15.05 8.82
CA LEU A 154 -30.22 13.62 8.89
C LEU A 154 -29.63 13.08 7.59
N ASP A 155 -30.12 13.54 6.44
CA ASP A 155 -29.58 13.16 5.13
C ASP A 155 -28.12 13.62 4.96
N ARG A 156 -27.82 14.87 5.37
CA ARG A 156 -26.43 15.38 5.37
C ARG A 156 -25.53 14.58 6.31
N GLU A 157 -26.00 14.27 7.52
CA GLU A 157 -25.27 13.45 8.49
C GLU A 157 -24.99 12.04 7.93
N ILE A 158 -25.99 11.42 7.29
CA ILE A 158 -25.87 10.10 6.65
C ILE A 158 -24.83 10.15 5.53
N VAL A 159 -24.92 11.12 4.61
CA VAL A 159 -23.98 11.24 3.48
C VAL A 159 -22.55 11.47 3.96
N ALA A 160 -22.36 12.36 4.94
CA ALA A 160 -21.05 12.63 5.53
C ALA A 160 -20.44 11.38 6.19
N LEU A 161 -21.27 10.61 6.92
CA LEU A 161 -20.84 9.37 7.56
C LEU A 161 -20.55 8.26 6.56
N GLU A 162 -21.35 8.12 5.50
CA GLU A 162 -21.08 7.15 4.42
C GLU A 162 -19.75 7.46 3.73
N GLU A 163 -19.47 8.74 3.49
CA GLU A 163 -18.20 9.19 2.94
C GLU A 163 -17.03 8.91 3.88
N SER A 164 -17.15 9.21 5.18
CA SER A 164 -16.08 8.92 6.14
C SER A 164 -15.81 7.41 6.25
N ILE A 165 -16.84 6.58 6.31
CA ILE A 165 -16.71 5.12 6.32
C ILE A 165 -15.98 4.64 5.06
N ARG A 166 -16.34 5.17 3.88
CA ARG A 166 -15.72 4.80 2.61
C ARG A 166 -14.25 5.20 2.56
N LEU A 167 -13.92 6.43 2.98
CA LEU A 167 -12.54 6.93 3.03
C LEU A 167 -11.71 6.07 3.99
N THR A 168 -12.18 5.85 5.21
CA THR A 168 -11.48 5.04 6.21
C THR A 168 -11.33 3.58 5.76
N ALA A 169 -12.30 3.01 5.05
CA ALA A 169 -12.19 1.67 4.47
C ALA A 169 -11.13 1.57 3.36
N ASN A 170 -11.07 2.57 2.48
CA ASN A 170 -10.06 2.64 1.43
C ASN A 170 -8.64 2.75 2.04
N GLU A 171 -8.49 3.61 3.04
CA GLU A 171 -7.23 3.85 3.71
C GLU A 171 -6.78 2.65 4.55
N ARG A 172 -7.72 1.95 5.19
CA ARG A 172 -7.43 0.64 5.80
C ARG A 172 -6.90 -0.36 4.78
N SER A 173 -7.49 -0.41 3.59
CA SER A 173 -7.04 -1.32 2.53
C SER A 173 -5.62 -0.99 2.06
N THR A 174 -5.30 0.29 1.87
CA THR A 174 -3.95 0.73 1.51
C THR A 174 -2.94 0.43 2.61
N TYR A 175 -3.30 0.72 3.87
CA TYR A 175 -2.47 0.39 5.03
C TYR A 175 -2.14 -1.10 5.09
N GLU A 176 -3.16 -1.96 5.01
CA GLU A 176 -3.00 -3.41 5.03
C GLU A 176 -2.18 -3.92 3.83
N SER A 177 -2.32 -3.32 2.65
CA SER A 177 -1.48 -3.64 1.50
C SER A 177 -0.01 -3.31 1.77
N LEU A 178 0.27 -2.12 2.29
CA LEU A 178 1.62 -1.64 2.54
C LEU A 178 2.30 -2.47 3.66
N LYS A 179 1.54 -2.81 4.70
CA LYS A 179 1.95 -3.72 5.78
C LYS A 179 2.27 -5.12 5.27
N ARG A 180 1.41 -5.69 4.42
CA ARG A 180 1.67 -7.00 3.77
C ARG A 180 2.93 -6.94 2.90
N GLU A 181 3.07 -5.90 2.08
CA GLU A 181 4.24 -5.72 1.23
C GLU A 181 5.56 -5.59 2.00
N TYR A 182 5.52 -4.88 3.13
CA TYR A 182 6.64 -4.79 4.06
C TYR A 182 6.95 -6.17 4.67
N SER A 183 5.94 -6.89 5.18
CA SER A 183 6.11 -8.23 5.74
C SER A 183 6.76 -9.17 4.74
N LEU A 184 6.23 -9.25 3.51
CA LEU A 184 6.80 -10.09 2.45
C LEU A 184 8.26 -9.74 2.14
N ALA A 185 8.59 -8.45 2.07
CA ALA A 185 9.97 -8.02 1.80
C ALA A 185 10.91 -8.29 2.98
N ARG A 186 10.42 -8.19 4.22
CA ARG A 186 11.15 -8.55 5.42
C ARG A 186 11.41 -10.06 5.46
N ASP A 187 10.40 -10.87 5.21
CA ASP A 187 10.49 -12.32 5.28
C ASP A 187 11.40 -12.86 4.16
N ALA A 188 11.33 -12.27 2.95
CA ALA A 188 12.27 -12.55 1.86
C ALA A 188 13.72 -12.16 2.22
N TYR A 189 13.92 -11.02 2.88
CA TYR A 189 15.24 -10.60 3.34
C TYR A 189 15.82 -11.56 4.38
N ILE A 190 15.01 -11.96 5.37
CA ILE A 190 15.41 -12.94 6.40
C ILE A 190 15.78 -14.28 5.74
N SER A 191 14.97 -14.76 4.79
CA SER A 191 15.24 -16.00 4.05
C SER A 191 16.55 -15.93 3.26
N ALA A 192 16.76 -14.86 2.48
CA ALA A 192 17.99 -14.68 1.70
C ALA A 192 19.23 -14.57 2.59
N ARG A 193 19.13 -13.85 3.73
CA ARG A 193 20.21 -13.77 4.71
C ARG A 193 20.55 -15.15 5.28
N ASN A 194 19.54 -15.94 5.65
CA ASN A 194 19.76 -17.29 6.16
C ASN A 194 20.42 -18.20 5.12
N GLN A 195 20.00 -18.12 3.84
CA GLN A 195 20.65 -18.86 2.75
C GLN A 195 22.11 -18.42 2.56
N MET A 196 22.40 -17.12 2.65
CA MET A 196 23.76 -16.60 2.57
C MET A 196 24.64 -17.12 3.70
N GLU A 197 24.15 -17.13 4.94
CA GLU A 197 24.89 -17.69 6.08
C GLU A 197 25.09 -19.20 5.93
N GLN A 198 24.09 -19.95 5.44
CA GLN A 198 24.25 -21.37 5.14
C GLN A 198 25.31 -21.63 4.06
N ALA A 199 25.31 -20.84 2.98
CA ALA A 199 26.32 -20.94 1.92
C ALA A 199 27.72 -20.58 2.44
N ARG A 200 27.84 -19.58 3.33
CA ARG A 200 29.09 -19.20 3.98
C ARG A 200 29.63 -20.35 4.86
N LEU A 201 28.77 -20.96 5.67
CA LEU A 201 29.13 -22.13 6.49
C LEU A 201 29.55 -23.32 5.62
N ALA A 202 28.82 -23.60 4.53
CA ALA A 202 29.19 -24.65 3.59
C ALA A 202 30.54 -24.37 2.91
N HIS A 203 30.83 -23.12 2.56
CA HIS A 203 32.12 -22.74 1.97
C HIS A 203 33.27 -22.92 2.96
N SER A 204 33.10 -22.52 4.24
CA SER A 204 34.13 -22.74 5.26
C SER A 204 34.39 -24.22 5.54
N LEU A 205 33.35 -25.07 5.56
CA LEU A 205 33.51 -26.51 5.73
C LEU A 205 34.26 -27.16 4.55
N ASN A 206 33.99 -26.72 3.32
CA ASN A 206 34.68 -27.21 2.12
C ASN A 206 36.14 -26.74 2.03
N GLN A 207 36.50 -25.57 2.57
CA GLN A 207 37.89 -25.10 2.62
C GLN A 207 38.78 -25.99 3.51
N GLU A 208 38.26 -26.53 4.61
CA GLU A 208 38.99 -27.48 5.45
C GLU A 208 39.09 -28.87 4.79
N GLN A 209 38.14 -29.24 3.93
CA GLN A 209 38.11 -30.50 3.19
C GLN A 209 38.70 -30.36 1.77
N GLN A 210 39.84 -29.68 1.61
CA GLN A 210 40.61 -29.83 0.37
C GLN A 210 41.10 -31.28 0.26
N ASN A 211 40.33 -32.09 -0.45
CA ASN A 211 40.70 -33.45 -0.79
C ASN A 211 41.82 -33.38 -1.85
N LEU A 212 43.05 -33.14 -1.39
CA LEU A 212 44.27 -33.21 -2.19
C LEU A 212 44.48 -34.67 -2.58
N VAL A 213 43.84 -35.09 -3.67
CA VAL A 213 44.14 -36.38 -4.29
C VAL A 213 45.52 -36.24 -4.94
N LEU A 214 46.52 -36.87 -4.33
CA LEU A 214 47.87 -36.95 -4.86
C LEU A 214 47.83 -37.76 -6.17
N MET A 215 47.73 -37.07 -7.31
CA MET A 215 47.64 -37.70 -8.63
C MET A 215 48.96 -38.32 -9.09
N ASP A 216 50.10 -37.75 -8.68
CA ASP A 216 51.40 -38.28 -9.05
C ASP A 216 52.42 -38.11 -7.91
N HIS A 217 53.20 -39.16 -7.67
CA HIS A 217 54.22 -39.16 -6.62
C HIS A 217 55.49 -38.49 -7.15
N PRO A 218 56.23 -37.73 -6.32
CA PRO A 218 57.48 -37.11 -6.77
C PRO A 218 58.49 -38.17 -7.21
N VAL A 219 58.84 -38.18 -8.51
CA VAL A 219 59.83 -39.11 -9.08
C VAL A 219 61.23 -38.52 -8.93
N VAL A 220 62.15 -39.32 -8.39
CA VAL A 220 63.57 -38.94 -8.28
C VAL A 220 64.20 -38.94 -9.69
N PRO A 221 64.89 -37.87 -10.12
CA PRO A 221 65.44 -37.79 -11.47
C PRO A 221 66.52 -38.85 -11.67
N GLN A 222 66.32 -39.75 -12.64
CA GLN A 222 67.26 -40.85 -12.95
C GLN A 222 68.55 -40.37 -13.64
N LYS A 223 68.59 -39.13 -14.13
CA LYS A 223 69.77 -38.55 -14.79
C LYS A 223 70.11 -37.20 -14.18
N PRO A 224 71.39 -36.93 -13.88
CA PRO A 224 71.83 -35.64 -13.38
C PRO A 224 71.59 -34.57 -14.46
N TYR A 225 70.95 -33.47 -14.07
CA TYR A 225 70.65 -32.36 -14.97
C TYR A 225 71.94 -31.64 -15.44
N GLN A 226 73.01 -31.66 -14.62
CA GLN A 226 74.30 -31.03 -14.90
C GLN A 226 75.45 -31.73 -14.14
N PRO A 227 76.73 -31.57 -14.54
CA PRO A 227 77.22 -31.02 -15.81
C PRO A 227 77.45 -32.09 -16.89
N ASN A 228 77.48 -31.67 -18.15
CA ASN A 228 77.71 -32.52 -19.31
C ASN A 228 79.15 -33.06 -19.33
N ARG A 229 79.38 -34.18 -18.62
CA ARG A 229 80.67 -34.89 -18.55
C ARG A 229 81.38 -35.09 -19.90
N PRO A 230 80.72 -35.46 -21.01
CA PRO A 230 81.43 -35.62 -22.29
C PRO A 230 81.98 -34.29 -22.84
N LEU A 231 81.27 -33.17 -22.63
CA LEU A 231 81.72 -31.86 -23.07
C LEU A 231 82.99 -31.42 -22.33
N LEU A 232 83.04 -31.67 -21.02
CA LEU A 232 84.21 -31.37 -20.19
C LEU A 232 85.44 -32.20 -20.61
N LEU A 233 85.26 -33.49 -20.89
CA LEU A 233 86.33 -34.35 -21.38
C LEU A 233 86.87 -33.88 -22.74
N LEU A 234 85.98 -33.48 -23.65
CA LEU A 234 86.35 -33.01 -24.98
C LEU A 234 87.13 -31.69 -24.91
N LEU A 235 86.69 -30.75 -24.06
CA LEU A 235 87.43 -29.50 -23.79
C LEU A 235 88.80 -29.76 -23.17
N GLY A 236 88.91 -30.70 -22.22
CA GLY A 236 90.17 -31.06 -21.58
C GLY A 236 91.17 -31.70 -22.57
N LEU A 237 90.68 -32.53 -23.48
CA LEU A 237 91.52 -33.12 -24.53
C LEU A 237 92.03 -32.04 -25.50
N PHE A 238 91.14 -31.13 -25.92
CA PHE A 238 91.50 -30.05 -26.85
C PHE A 238 92.52 -29.08 -26.23
N SER A 239 92.34 -28.72 -24.96
CA SER A 239 93.28 -27.84 -24.25
C SER A 239 94.65 -28.49 -24.06
N ALA A 240 94.72 -29.80 -23.78
CA ALA A 240 95.98 -30.53 -23.65
C ALA A 240 96.79 -30.56 -24.96
N ILE A 241 96.13 -30.80 -26.10
CA ILE A 241 96.78 -30.77 -27.42
C ILE A 241 97.33 -29.38 -27.71
N LEU A 242 96.51 -28.35 -27.48
CA LEU A 242 96.86 -26.96 -27.75
C LEU A 242 98.04 -26.50 -26.88
N LEU A 243 98.05 -26.87 -25.60
CA LEU A 243 99.18 -26.64 -24.69
C LEU A 243 100.44 -27.40 -25.11
N SER A 244 100.32 -28.64 -25.58
CA SER A 244 101.47 -29.42 -26.04
C SER A 244 102.15 -28.77 -27.26
N ILE A 245 101.37 -28.36 -28.25
CA ILE A 245 101.88 -27.66 -29.45
C ILE A 245 102.53 -26.33 -29.04
N ALA A 246 101.84 -25.54 -28.21
CA ALA A 246 102.39 -24.27 -27.71
C ALA A 246 103.72 -24.48 -26.96
N SER A 247 103.82 -25.53 -26.14
CA SER A 247 105.03 -25.83 -25.38
C SER A 247 106.20 -26.24 -26.27
N VAL A 248 105.98 -27.04 -27.32
CA VAL A 248 107.02 -27.42 -28.29
C VAL A 248 107.51 -26.20 -29.06
N LEU A 249 106.60 -25.37 -29.57
CA LEU A 249 106.97 -24.14 -30.29
C LEU A 249 107.73 -23.15 -29.38
N THR A 250 107.34 -23.06 -28.11
CA THR A 250 108.05 -22.22 -27.14
C THR A 250 109.47 -22.77 -26.90
N LEU A 251 109.62 -24.07 -26.71
CA LEU A 251 110.92 -24.72 -26.54
C LEU A 251 111.83 -24.52 -27.76
N ASP A 252 111.28 -24.66 -28.97
CA ASP A 252 112.01 -24.47 -30.23
C ASP A 252 112.42 -23.00 -30.44
N HIS A 253 111.55 -22.04 -30.10
CA HIS A 253 111.87 -20.61 -30.20
C HIS A 253 113.02 -20.19 -29.27
N PHE A 254 113.16 -20.82 -28.10
CA PHE A 254 114.26 -20.54 -27.17
C PHE A 254 115.51 -21.40 -27.44
N ASP A 255 115.46 -22.36 -28.37
CA ASP A 255 116.60 -23.21 -28.74
C ASP A 255 117.52 -22.49 -29.73
N HIS A 256 118.58 -21.87 -29.21
CA HIS A 256 119.63 -21.21 -30.00
C HIS A 256 120.73 -22.19 -30.45
N THR A 257 120.34 -23.39 -30.91
CA THR A 257 121.30 -24.36 -31.47
C THR A 257 121.31 -24.28 -32.99
N ILE A 258 122.49 -24.06 -33.58
CA ILE A 258 122.72 -24.09 -35.03
C ILE A 258 122.54 -25.54 -35.51
N LYS A 259 121.46 -25.83 -36.25
CA LYS A 259 121.12 -27.21 -36.66
C LYS A 259 121.18 -27.41 -38.17
N LYS A 260 121.11 -26.34 -38.96
CA LYS A 260 121.22 -26.39 -40.42
C LYS A 260 122.50 -25.73 -40.91
N PRO A 261 123.06 -26.17 -42.05
CA PRO A 261 124.19 -25.50 -42.67
C PRO A 261 123.85 -24.04 -43.03
N GLU A 262 122.60 -23.77 -43.40
CA GLU A 262 122.10 -22.42 -43.69
C GLU A 262 122.20 -21.49 -42.47
N ASP A 263 121.98 -22.01 -41.25
CA ASP A 263 122.08 -21.23 -40.01
C ASP A 263 123.52 -20.72 -39.78
N ILE A 264 124.55 -21.40 -40.30
CA ILE A 264 125.96 -20.95 -40.25
C ILE A 264 126.19 -19.81 -41.25
N GLU A 265 125.62 -19.89 -42.45
CA GLU A 265 125.74 -18.83 -43.46
C GLU A 265 125.16 -17.51 -42.92
N ASP A 266 123.98 -17.58 -42.29
CA ASP A 266 123.29 -16.42 -41.73
C ASP A 266 124.02 -15.82 -40.52
N PHE A 267 124.62 -16.65 -39.65
CA PHE A 267 125.33 -16.15 -38.46
C PHE A 267 126.74 -15.63 -38.76
N THR A 268 127.44 -16.21 -39.74
CA THR A 268 128.86 -15.94 -40.00
C THR A 268 129.12 -15.14 -41.28
N GLY A 269 128.12 -14.98 -42.15
CA GLY A 269 128.22 -14.24 -43.41
C GLY A 269 129.11 -14.91 -44.46
N LEU A 270 129.51 -16.16 -44.23
CA LEU A 270 130.41 -16.93 -45.09
C LEU A 270 129.63 -18.04 -45.80
N ARG A 271 129.84 -18.16 -47.11
CA ARG A 271 129.20 -19.19 -47.94
C ARG A 271 129.74 -20.57 -47.58
N VAL A 272 128.86 -21.50 -47.23
CA VAL A 272 129.18 -22.88 -46.90
C VAL A 272 129.50 -23.63 -48.20
N LEU A 273 130.77 -24.01 -48.35
CA LEU A 273 131.27 -24.67 -49.57
C LEU A 273 131.00 -26.19 -49.60
N GLY A 274 130.55 -26.76 -48.48
CA GLY A 274 130.19 -28.18 -48.37
C GLY A 274 129.91 -28.56 -46.92
N SER A 275 128.92 -29.43 -46.72
CA SER A 275 128.53 -29.99 -45.43
C SER A 275 128.93 -31.46 -45.38
N ILE A 276 129.66 -31.87 -44.34
CA ILE A 276 129.94 -33.29 -44.09
C ILE A 276 128.78 -33.84 -43.25
N PRO A 277 127.93 -34.71 -43.81
CA PRO A 277 126.82 -35.26 -43.05
C PRO A 277 127.35 -36.09 -41.90
N ARG A 278 126.97 -35.74 -40.68
CA ARG A 278 127.14 -36.63 -39.54
C ARG A 278 126.14 -37.75 -39.71
N ILE A 279 126.63 -38.90 -40.14
CA ILE A 279 125.90 -40.17 -40.09
C ILE A 279 125.73 -40.45 -38.59
N GLY A 280 124.53 -40.21 -38.09
CA GLY A 280 124.11 -40.60 -36.74
C GLY A 280 123.79 -42.08 -36.69
#